data_AF-A0A534KD75-F1
#
_entry.id   AF-A0A534KD75-F1
#
_cell.length_a   1.000
_cell.length_b   1.000
_cell.length_c   1.000
_cell.angle_alpha   90.00
_cell.angle_beta   90.00
_cell.angle_gamma   90.00
#
_symmetry.space_group_name_H-M   'P 1'
#
loop_
_entity.id
_entity.type
_entity.pdbx_description
1 polymer ?
#
loop_
_entity_poly.entity_id
_entity_poly.type
_entity_poly.pdbx_seq_one_letter_code
_entity_poly.pdbx_strand_id
1 'polypeptide(L)'
;MFRKGSDSTRTRRAFETLTEYLRRQGPATAEDILELLDLSRAETYQFIHKALNRGLIRAVAHVHSDRNHQPRAWDIDSPDRELLWLRQERIRGRFCTCVPARATTPGGSSR
;
A
#
# COMPACT_ATOMS: atom_id res chain seq x y z
N MET A 1 -6.39 26.04 -21.15
CA MET A 1 -5.88 26.04 -19.76
C MET A 1 -6.93 25.38 -18.87
N PHE A 2 -6.79 24.09 -18.52
CA PHE A 2 -7.81 23.36 -17.76
C PHE A 2 -7.21 22.57 -16.58
N ARG A 3 -7.80 22.85 -15.40
CA ARG A 3 -8.02 21.96 -14.24
C ARG A 3 -6.83 21.40 -13.45
N LYS A 4 -5.98 22.27 -12.90
CA LYS A 4 -5.08 21.90 -11.78
C LYS A 4 -5.82 21.68 -10.44
N GLY A 5 -7.02 22.25 -10.27
CA GLY A 5 -7.80 22.19 -9.02
C GLY A 5 -8.77 21.00 -8.87
N SER A 6 -9.26 20.43 -9.97
CA SER A 6 -10.15 19.25 -9.92
C SER A 6 -9.37 17.97 -9.66
N ASP A 7 -8.18 17.86 -10.24
CA ASP A 7 -7.28 16.72 -10.07
C ASP A 7 -6.77 16.60 -8.62
N SER A 8 -6.44 17.74 -7.99
CA SER A 8 -6.00 17.78 -6.59
C SER A 8 -7.10 17.39 -5.61
N THR A 9 -8.36 17.78 -5.87
CA THR A 9 -9.50 17.43 -5.02
C THR A 9 -9.86 15.95 -5.14
N ARG A 10 -9.86 15.41 -6.37
CA ARG A 10 -10.07 13.97 -6.62
C ARG A 10 -8.98 13.13 -5.95
N THR A 11 -7.73 13.53 -6.13
CA THR A 11 -6.58 12.86 -5.52
C THR A 11 -6.63 12.88 -3.99
N ARG A 12 -7.02 14.02 -3.39
CA ARG A 12 -7.19 14.11 -1.93
C ARG A 12 -8.28 13.16 -1.43
N ARG A 13 -9.46 13.15 -2.08
CA ARG A 13 -10.54 12.23 -1.72
C ARG A 13 -10.12 10.77 -1.85
N ALA A 14 -9.39 10.41 -2.91
CA ALA A 14 -8.87 9.06 -3.09
C ALA A 14 -7.93 8.64 -1.93
N PHE A 15 -7.08 9.55 -1.45
CA PHE A 15 -6.23 9.27 -0.27
C PHE A 15 -7.06 9.12 1.01
N GLU A 16 -8.07 9.96 1.22
CA GLU A 16 -8.98 9.87 2.37
C GLU A 16 -9.73 8.53 2.35
N THR A 17 -10.31 8.15 1.21
CA THR A 17 -10.99 6.87 1.00
C THR A 17 -10.07 5.68 1.25
N LEU A 18 -8.85 5.68 0.70
CA LEU A 18 -7.88 4.61 0.95
C LEU A 18 -7.54 4.54 2.45
N THR A 19 -7.29 5.67 3.10
CA THR A 19 -6.91 5.70 4.52
C THR A 19 -8.04 5.19 5.41
N GLU A 20 -9.28 5.60 5.14
CA GLU A 20 -10.46 5.13 5.87
C GLU A 20 -10.71 3.63 5.66
N TYR A 21 -10.59 3.16 4.42
CA TYR A 21 -10.70 1.75 4.08
C TYR A 21 -9.66 0.92 4.84
N LEU A 22 -8.39 1.28 4.74
CA LEU A 22 -7.31 0.58 5.41
C LEU A 22 -7.52 0.59 6.92
N ARG A 23 -7.92 1.73 7.51
CA ARG A 23 -8.24 1.85 8.94
C ARG A 23 -9.27 0.82 9.41
N ARG A 24 -10.33 0.61 8.63
CA ARG A 24 -11.45 -0.29 8.96
C ARG A 24 -11.14 -1.76 8.65
N GLN A 25 -10.71 -2.02 7.42
CA GLN A 25 -10.58 -3.38 6.87
C GLN A 25 -9.19 -3.99 7.08
N GLY A 26 -8.18 -3.16 7.30
CA GLY A 26 -6.79 -3.58 7.37
C GLY A 26 -6.11 -3.57 5.99
N PRO A 27 -5.05 -4.37 5.81
CA PRO A 27 -4.23 -4.35 4.61
C PRO A 27 -5.00 -4.67 3.33
N ALA A 28 -4.61 -4.00 2.24
CA ALA A 28 -5.22 -4.11 0.92
C ALA A 28 -4.18 -4.45 -0.16
N THR A 29 -4.57 -5.24 -1.15
CA THR A 29 -3.79 -5.52 -2.35
C THR A 29 -3.98 -4.43 -3.41
N ALA A 30 -3.24 -4.51 -4.52
CA ALA A 30 -3.45 -3.59 -5.63
C ALA A 30 -4.82 -3.78 -6.29
N GLU A 31 -5.36 -5.00 -6.31
CA GLU A 31 -6.69 -5.29 -6.85
C GLU A 31 -7.79 -4.69 -5.97
N ASP A 32 -7.68 -4.82 -4.64
CA ASP A 32 -8.61 -4.16 -3.71
C ASP A 32 -8.61 -2.64 -3.89
N ILE A 33 -7.44 -2.03 -4.08
CA ILE A 33 -7.30 -0.58 -4.27
C ILE A 33 -7.86 -0.15 -5.63
N LEU A 34 -7.65 -0.96 -6.67
CA LEU A 34 -8.19 -0.74 -8.01
C LEU A 34 -9.71 -0.70 -7.97
N GLU A 35 -10.33 -1.69 -7.36
CA GLU A 35 -11.79 -1.79 -7.21
C GLU A 35 -12.35 -0.68 -6.32
N LEU A 36 -11.68 -0.38 -5.20
CA LEU A 36 -12.10 0.65 -4.25
C LEU A 36 -12.16 2.05 -4.89
N LEU A 37 -11.20 2.36 -5.76
CA LEU A 37 -11.01 3.71 -6.31
C LEU A 37 -11.46 3.85 -7.78
N ASP A 38 -11.96 2.76 -8.38
CA ASP A 38 -12.36 2.67 -9.78
C ASP A 38 -11.28 3.22 -10.72
N LEU A 39 -10.07 2.66 -10.58
CA LEU A 39 -8.89 3.06 -11.33
C LEU A 39 -8.52 2.00 -12.37
N SER A 40 -7.78 2.40 -13.40
CA SER A 40 -7.04 1.41 -14.21
C SER A 40 -5.89 0.80 -13.40
N ARG A 41 -5.37 -0.34 -13.87
CA ARG A 41 -4.19 -0.98 -13.27
C ARG A 41 -2.99 -0.02 -13.21
N ALA A 42 -2.72 0.72 -14.28
CA ALA A 42 -1.59 1.65 -14.34
C ALA A 42 -1.76 2.81 -13.35
N GLU A 43 -2.96 3.40 -13.30
CA GLU A 43 -3.28 4.48 -12.34
C GLU A 43 -3.18 4.00 -10.90
N THR A 44 -3.60 2.76 -10.63
CA THR A 44 -3.51 2.15 -9.29
C THR A 44 -2.06 2.09 -8.82
N TYR A 45 -1.14 1.59 -9.64
CA TYR A 45 0.28 1.55 -9.26
C TYR A 45 0.87 2.96 -9.10
N GLN A 46 0.54 3.91 -9.98
CA GLN A 46 0.96 5.30 -9.81
C GLN A 46 0.42 5.91 -8.52
N PHE A 47 -0.83 5.61 -8.15
CA PHE A 47 -1.45 6.07 -6.91
C PHE A 47 -0.77 5.45 -5.68
N ILE A 48 -0.51 4.14 -5.69
CA ILE A 48 0.24 3.44 -4.63
C ILE A 48 1.63 4.06 -4.47
N HIS A 49 2.36 4.30 -5.56
CA HIS A 49 3.68 4.97 -5.51
C HIS A 49 3.58 6.37 -4.89
N LYS A 50 2.55 7.16 -5.25
CA LYS A 50 2.31 8.47 -4.63
C LYS A 50 1.98 8.36 -3.14
N ALA A 51 1.19 7.36 -2.72
CA ALA A 51 0.83 7.12 -1.33
C ALA A 51 2.04 6.72 -0.49
N LEU A 52 2.89 5.82 -1.01
CA LEU A 52 4.16 5.40 -0.41
C LEU A 52 5.11 6.59 -0.21
N ASN A 53 5.32 7.39 -1.26
CA ASN A 53 6.21 8.55 -1.20
C ASN A 53 5.73 9.64 -0.23
N ARG A 54 4.43 9.64 0.11
CA ARG A 54 3.85 10.54 1.11
C ARG A 54 3.84 9.97 2.53
N GLY A 55 4.30 8.73 2.73
CA GLY A 55 4.27 8.06 4.03
C GLY A 55 2.84 7.81 4.53
N LEU A 56 1.88 7.59 3.62
CA LEU A 56 0.49 7.29 4.00
C LEU A 56 0.28 5.79 4.21
N ILE A 57 1.00 4.98 3.44
CA ILE A 57 0.93 3.54 3.45
C ILE A 57 2.32 2.93 3.44
N ARG A 58 2.43 1.69 3.87
CA ARG A 58 3.65 0.87 3.81
C ARG A 58 3.30 -0.53 3.32
N ALA A 59 4.25 -1.18 2.63
CA ALA A 59 4.09 -2.59 2.28
C ALA A 59 4.22 -3.45 3.54
N VAL A 60 3.30 -4.38 3.76
CA VAL A 60 3.24 -5.19 4.98
C VAL A 60 3.30 -6.69 4.73
N ALA A 61 2.94 -7.15 3.54
CA ALA A 61 2.95 -8.58 3.21
C ALA A 61 3.15 -8.82 1.71
N HIS A 62 3.64 -10.02 1.38
CA HIS A 62 3.55 -10.58 0.04
C HIS A 62 2.25 -11.37 -0.10
N VAL A 63 1.64 -11.27 -1.26
CA VAL A 63 0.49 -12.08 -1.68
C VAL A 63 1.08 -13.16 -2.60
N HIS A 64 0.84 -14.45 -2.41
CA HIS A 64 1.21 -15.40 -3.47
C HIS A 64 0.06 -15.42 -4.46
N SER A 65 0.28 -14.89 -5.67
CA SER A 65 -0.56 -15.28 -6.80
C SER A 65 0.19 -16.28 -7.65
N ASP A 66 -0.58 -17.15 -8.29
CA ASP A 66 -0.16 -18.13 -9.29
C ASP A 66 0.51 -17.49 -10.52
N ARG A 67 0.35 -16.17 -10.69
CA ARG A 67 0.97 -15.39 -11.75
C ARG A 67 2.22 -14.69 -11.22
N ASN A 68 3.26 -14.71 -12.05
CA ASN A 68 4.66 -14.31 -11.81
C ASN A 68 4.91 -12.83 -11.44
N HIS A 69 4.00 -12.17 -10.74
CA HIS A 69 4.10 -10.78 -10.31
C HIS A 69 4.05 -10.81 -8.80
N GLN A 70 5.07 -10.32 -8.10
CA GLN A 70 5.12 -10.21 -6.64
C GLN A 70 4.03 -9.25 -6.16
N PRO A 71 2.79 -9.70 -5.92
CA PRO A 71 1.72 -8.86 -5.44
C PRO A 71 2.00 -8.53 -3.98
N ARG A 72 1.82 -7.28 -3.60
CA ARG A 72 2.05 -6.82 -2.23
C ARG A 72 0.72 -6.41 -1.62
N ALA A 73 0.64 -6.50 -0.30
CA ALA A 73 -0.39 -5.84 0.48
C ALA A 73 0.20 -4.60 1.15
N TRP A 74 -0.59 -3.54 1.21
CA TRP A 74 -0.26 -2.29 1.86
C TRP A 74 -1.23 -2.01 2.99
N ASP A 75 -0.72 -1.43 4.07
CA ASP A 75 -1.53 -0.94 5.18
C ASP A 75 -1.07 0.47 5.54
N ILE A 76 -1.79 1.14 6.44
CA ILE A 76 -1.44 2.48 6.89
C ILE A 76 -0.01 2.50 7.45
N ASP A 77 0.71 3.56 7.13
CA ASP A 77 1.97 3.88 7.78
C ASP A 77 1.65 4.73 9.02
N SER A 78 1.73 4.11 10.20
CA SER A 78 1.35 4.74 11.47
C SER A 78 2.50 4.62 12.47
N PRO A 79 2.81 5.68 13.25
CA PRO A 79 3.76 5.59 14.34
C PRO A 79 3.22 4.79 15.54
N ASP A 80 1.91 4.53 15.58
CA ASP A 80 1.24 3.79 16.65
C ASP A 80 1.60 2.29 16.58
N ARG A 81 2.50 1.87 17.47
CA ARG A 81 2.99 0.49 17.52
C ARG A 81 1.92 -0.52 17.94
N GLU A 82 0.97 -0.14 18.79
CA GLU A 82 -0.10 -1.03 19.23
C GLU A 82 -1.06 -1.32 18.08
N LEU A 83 -1.40 -0.28 17.32
CA LEU A 83 -2.19 -0.41 16.10
C LEU A 83 -1.49 -1.29 15.05
N LEU A 84 -0.17 -1.14 14.87
CA LEU A 84 0.59 -1.97 13.95
C LEU A 84 0.67 -3.43 14.42
N TRP A 85 0.77 -3.68 15.72
CA TRP A 85 0.78 -5.03 16.29
C TRP A 85 -0.55 -5.75 16.10
N LEU A 86 -1.68 -5.11 16.42
CA LEU A 86 -3.02 -5.66 16.19
C LEU A 86 -3.26 -6.00 14.70
N ARG A 87 -2.71 -5.19 13.80
CA ARG A 87 -2.79 -5.41 12.36
C ARG A 87 -1.94 -6.58 11.88
N GLN A 88 -0.80 -6.84 12.52
CA GLN A 88 0.07 -7.97 12.16
C GLN A 88 -0.63 -9.31 12.36
N GLU A 89 -1.47 -9.42 13.40
CA GLU A 89 -2.31 -10.61 13.62
C GLU A 89 -3.36 -10.81 12.52
N ARG A 90 -3.91 -9.72 11.96
CA ARG A 90 -4.86 -9.80 10.84
C ARG A 90 -4.21 -10.14 9.49
N ILE A 91 -2.91 -9.88 9.36
CA ILE A 91 -2.12 -10.30 8.19
C ILE A 91 -1.90 -11.81 8.22
N ARG A 92 -1.62 -12.36 9.42
CA ARG A 92 -1.46 -13.80 9.66
C ARG A 92 -2.78 -14.51 9.31
N GLY A 93 -2.74 -15.34 8.28
CA GLY A 93 -3.90 -16.10 7.79
C GLY A 93 -4.53 -15.58 6.50
N ARG A 94 -4.29 -14.31 6.11
CA ARG A 94 -4.77 -13.75 4.83
C ARG A 94 -3.66 -13.53 3.79
N PHE A 95 -2.42 -13.30 4.23
CA PHE A 95 -1.27 -13.05 3.36
C PHE A 95 -0.03 -13.83 3.83
N CYS A 96 0.98 -14.01 2.97
CA CYS A 96 2.25 -14.53 3.47
C CYS A 96 2.90 -13.48 4.35
N THR A 97 3.30 -13.88 5.57
CA THR A 97 4.12 -13.06 6.47
C THR A 97 5.59 -13.02 6.06
N CYS A 98 5.92 -13.51 4.87
CA CYS A 98 7.15 -13.20 4.16
C CYS A 98 7.22 -11.67 4.05
N VAL A 99 7.84 -10.97 4.99
CA VAL A 99 7.97 -9.51 4.92
C VAL A 99 8.87 -9.20 3.72
N PRO A 100 8.53 -8.25 2.83
CA PRO A 100 9.47 -7.81 1.81
C PRO A 100 10.75 -7.39 2.52
N ALA A 101 11.83 -8.14 2.32
CA ALA A 101 13.15 -7.67 2.72
C ALA A 101 13.28 -6.27 2.12
N ARG A 102 13.50 -5.26 2.98
CA ARG A 102 13.97 -3.95 2.52
C ARG A 102 15.03 -4.27 1.49
N ALA A 103 14.88 -3.76 0.27
CA ALA A 103 15.92 -3.89 -0.73
C ALA A 103 17.21 -3.40 -0.06
N THR A 104 18.06 -4.36 0.30
CA THR A 104 19.37 -4.09 0.87
C THR A 104 20.05 -3.27 -0.20
N THR A 105 20.27 -1.99 0.06
CA THR A 105 21.13 -1.18 -0.78
C THR A 105 22.42 -2.00 -0.94
N PRO A 106 22.86 -2.39 -2.16
CA PRO A 106 24.15 -3.02 -2.32
C PRO A 106 25.18 -1.91 -2.11
N GLY A 107 25.58 -1.72 -0.87
CA GLY A 107 26.40 -0.61 -0.45
C GLY A 107 27.07 -0.92 0.88
N GLY A 108 28.23 -1.57 0.79
CA GLY A 108 29.27 -1.47 1.80
C GLY A 108 29.35 -2.63 2.80
N SER A 109 30.10 -3.67 2.44
CA SER A 109 31.17 -4.22 3.30
C SER A 109 31.87 -5.36 2.58
N SER A 110 32.95 -5.02 1.88
CA SER A 110 34.10 -5.92 1.81
C SER A 110 35.18 -5.26 2.68
N ARG A 111 35.44 -5.87 3.84
CA ARG A 111 36.75 -5.76 4.47
C ARG A 111 37.66 -6.78 3.82
#